data_AF-A0A1W9R0K8-F1
#
_entry.id   AF-A0A1W9R0K8-F1
#
_cell.length_a   1.000
_cell.length_b   1.000
_cell.length_c   1.000
_cell.angle_alpha   90.00
_cell.angle_beta   90.00
_cell.angle_gamma   90.00
#
_symmetry.space_group_name_H-M   'P 1'
#
loop_
_entity.id
_entity.type
_entity.pdbx_description
1 polymer ?
#
loop_
_entity_poly.entity_id
_entity_poly.type
_entity_poly.pdbx_seq_one_letter_code
_entity_poly.pdbx_strand_id
1 'polypeptide(L)'
;MNNYRLTIDLSGDMLEEIKRYKDITHKQNIKEAVNELIKYALNLPLYFRQFDWKKSEEDADNEIALGNVKSFDTVDDLISDLEK
;
A
#
# COMPACT_ATOMS: atom_id res chain seq x y z
N MET A 1 -17.95 0.65 25.02
CA MET A 1 -17.32 0.01 23.83
C MET A 1 -17.12 -1.45 24.14
N ASN A 2 -17.57 -2.34 23.26
CA ASN A 2 -17.32 -3.77 23.42
C ASN A 2 -15.90 -4.07 22.95
N ASN A 3 -15.13 -4.76 23.78
CA ASN A 3 -13.77 -5.21 23.43
C ASN A 3 -13.84 -6.67 22.98
N TYR A 4 -13.33 -6.94 21.78
CA TYR A 4 -13.19 -8.30 21.24
C TYR A 4 -11.72 -8.70 21.22
N ARG A 5 -11.44 -9.99 21.41
CA ARG A 5 -10.09 -10.55 21.35
C ARG A 5 -9.95 -11.37 20.08
N LEU A 6 -8.90 -11.07 19.31
CA LEU A 6 -8.49 -11.81 18.13
C LEU A 6 -7.16 -12.51 18.42
N THR A 7 -7.07 -13.80 18.08
CA THR A 7 -5.83 -14.57 18.09
C THR A 7 -5.53 -14.97 16.65
N ILE A 8 -4.30 -14.75 16.19
CA ILE A 8 -3.85 -15.05 14.83
C ILE A 8 -2.45 -15.65 14.90
N ASP A 9 -2.20 -16.64 14.04
CA ASP A 9 -0.87 -17.20 13.83
C ASP A 9 -0.18 -16.38 12.74
N LEU A 10 1.00 -15.84 13.06
CA LEU A 10 1.80 -15.02 12.17
C LEU A 10 3.16 -15.67 11.92
N SER A 11 3.68 -15.55 10.70
CA SER A 11 5.09 -15.86 10.45
C SER A 11 5.99 -14.87 11.19
N GLY A 12 7.24 -15.28 11.46
CA GLY A 12 8.23 -14.41 12.08
C GLY A 12 8.45 -13.13 11.28
N ASP A 13 8.56 -13.25 9.96
CA ASP A 13 8.76 -12.12 9.05
C ASP A 13 7.61 -11.11 9.12
N MET A 14 6.36 -11.60 9.18
CA MET A 14 5.20 -10.72 9.27
C MET A 14 5.16 -9.96 10.60
N LEU A 15 5.59 -10.61 11.70
CA LEU A 15 5.70 -9.95 12.99
C LEU A 15 6.78 -8.86 12.98
N GLU A 16 7.91 -9.09 12.32
CA GLU A 16 8.97 -8.08 12.17
C GLU A 16 8.52 -6.89 11.33
N GLU A 17 7.79 -7.12 10.23
CA GLU A 17 7.21 -6.02 9.44
C GLU A 17 6.20 -5.19 10.24
N ILE A 18 5.37 -5.83 11.08
CA ILE A 18 4.45 -5.10 11.97
C ILE A 18 5.21 -4.25 12.99
N LYS A 19 6.32 -4.76 13.55
CA LYS A 19 7.17 -3.99 14.47
C LYS A 19 7.81 -2.80 13.75
N ARG A 20 8.34 -3.02 12.55
CA ARG A 20 8.93 -1.95 11.72
C ARG A 20 7.90 -0.86 11.41
N TYR A 21 6.69 -1.25 11.01
CA TYR A 21 5.59 -0.31 10.77
C TYR A 21 5.23 0.49 12.02
N LYS A 22 5.15 -0.18 13.19
CA LYS A 22 4.91 0.48 14.48
C LYS A 22 5.92 1.60 14.73
N ASP A 23 7.20 1.33 14.48
CA ASP A 23 8.29 2.27 14.75
C ASP A 23 8.29 3.46 13.79
N ILE A 24 8.09 3.20 12.48
CA ILE A 24 8.03 4.25 11.44
C ILE A 24 6.83 5.18 11.64
N THR A 25 5.70 4.63 12.08
CA THR A 25 4.46 5.41 12.29
C THR A 25 4.27 5.85 13.75
N HIS A 26 5.30 5.66 14.58
CA HIS A 26 5.35 6.08 15.99
C HIS A 26 4.15 5.60 16.83
N LYS A 27 3.64 4.39 16.58
CA LYS A 27 2.54 3.81 17.40
C LYS A 27 3.04 3.39 18.77
N GLN A 28 2.17 3.49 19.77
CA GLN A 28 2.55 3.21 21.15
C GLN A 28 2.81 1.71 21.38
N ASN A 29 2.09 0.83 20.67
CA ASN A 29 2.19 -0.61 20.85
C ASN A 29 1.77 -1.39 19.60
N ILE A 30 2.11 -2.68 19.58
CA ILE A 30 1.83 -3.58 18.44
C ILE A 30 0.32 -3.69 18.19
N LYS A 31 -0.51 -3.69 19.24
CA LYS A 31 -1.97 -3.78 19.09
C LYS A 31 -2.53 -2.61 18.30
N GLU A 32 -2.03 -1.40 18.54
CA GLU A 32 -2.43 -0.21 17.79
C GLU A 32 -2.03 -0.33 16.31
N ALA A 33 -0.79 -0.72 16.04
CA ALA A 33 -0.31 -0.98 14.68
C ALA A 33 -1.16 -2.04 13.95
N VAL A 34 -1.44 -3.17 14.60
CA VAL A 34 -2.26 -4.26 14.02
C VAL A 34 -3.68 -3.78 13.73
N ASN A 35 -4.31 -3.05 14.65
CA ASN A 35 -5.67 -2.53 14.44
C ASN A 35 -5.72 -1.56 13.24
N GLU A 36 -4.71 -0.72 13.09
CA GLU A 36 -4.62 0.22 11.97
C GLU A 36 -4.42 -0.52 10.63
N LEU A 37 -3.50 -1.48 10.59
CA LEU A 37 -3.25 -2.30 9.41
C LEU A 37 -4.49 -3.09 8.98
N ILE A 38 -5.21 -3.70 9.93
CA ILE A 38 -6.48 -4.39 9.65
C ILE A 38 -7.52 -3.40 9.12
N LYS A 39 -7.66 -2.23 9.76
CA LYS A 39 -8.60 -1.20 9.30
C LYS A 39 -8.25 -0.72 7.89
N TYR A 40 -6.97 -0.54 7.59
CA TYR A 40 -6.50 -0.17 6.27
C TYR A 40 -6.85 -1.25 5.24
N ALA A 41 -6.52 -2.51 5.52
CA ALA A 41 -6.81 -3.64 4.63
C ALA A 41 -8.31 -3.79 4.34
N LEU A 42 -9.17 -3.55 5.34
CA LEU A 42 -10.63 -3.61 5.19
C LEU A 42 -11.19 -2.48 4.32
N ASN A 43 -10.58 -1.29 4.38
CA ASN A 43 -11.01 -0.13 3.58
C ASN A 43 -10.34 -0.06 2.21
N LEU A 44 -9.38 -0.95 1.91
CA LEU A 44 -8.72 -0.99 0.62
C LEU A 44 -9.73 -1.39 -0.47
N PRO A 45 -9.92 -0.57 -1.53
CA PRO A 45 -10.84 -0.90 -2.62
C PRO A 45 -10.53 -2.27 -3.23
N LEU A 46 -11.57 -3.01 -3.62
CA LEU A 46 -11.43 -4.37 -4.13
C LEU A 46 -10.47 -4.47 -5.32
N TYR A 47 -10.45 -3.46 -6.18
CA TYR A 47 -9.56 -3.45 -7.34
C TYR A 47 -8.09 -3.56 -6.92
N PHE A 48 -7.63 -2.84 -5.88
CA PHE A 48 -6.24 -2.92 -5.40
C PHE A 48 -5.85 -4.31 -4.90
N ARG A 49 -6.81 -5.07 -4.35
CA ARG A 49 -6.57 -6.43 -3.83
C ARG A 49 -6.39 -7.46 -4.93
N GLN A 50 -7.02 -7.24 -6.08
CA GLN A 50 -7.01 -8.14 -7.23
C GLN A 50 -6.10 -7.62 -8.36
N PHE A 51 -5.58 -6.41 -8.21
CA PHE A 51 -4.69 -5.82 -9.18
C PHE A 51 -3.34 -6.55 -9.14
N ASP A 52 -2.90 -7.01 -10.30
CA ASP A 52 -1.60 -7.63 -10.46
C ASP A 52 -0.53 -6.54 -10.54
N TRP A 53 -0.11 -6.08 -9.36
CA TRP A 53 0.92 -5.04 -9.22
C TRP A 53 2.22 -5.43 -9.92
N LYS A 54 2.58 -6.72 -9.87
CA LYS A 54 3.80 -7.21 -10.48
C LYS A 54 3.73 -7.07 -12.00
N LYS A 55 2.64 -7.55 -12.61
CA LYS A 55 2.44 -7.38 -14.05
C LYS A 55 2.38 -5.90 -14.43
N SER A 56 1.69 -5.07 -13.66
CA SER A 56 1.61 -3.64 -13.95
C SER A 56 2.96 -2.93 -13.87
N GLU A 57 3.83 -3.34 -12.95
CA GLU A 57 5.20 -2.83 -12.83
C GLU A 57 6.04 -3.29 -14.03
N GLU A 58 5.97 -4.57 -14.39
CA GLU A 58 6.64 -5.12 -15.58
C GLU A 58 6.19 -4.42 -16.88
N ASP A 59 4.89 -4.20 -17.06
CA ASP A 59 4.33 -3.50 -18.21
C ASP A 59 4.82 -2.04 -18.25
N ALA A 60 4.86 -1.35 -17.11
CA ALA A 60 5.36 0.03 -17.02
C ALA A 60 6.86 0.12 -17.34
N ASP A 61 7.68 -0.78 -16.80
CA ASP A 61 9.12 -0.83 -17.07
C ASP A 61 9.40 -1.07 -18.57
N ASN A 62 8.61 -1.93 -19.22
CA ASN A 62 8.71 -2.17 -20.66
C ASN A 62 8.40 -0.91 -21.48
N GLU A 63 7.32 -0.20 -21.17
CA GLU A 63 6.96 1.05 -21.87
C GLU A 63 8.03 2.13 -21.67
N ILE A 64 8.60 2.24 -20.46
CA ILE A 64 9.72 3.15 -20.18
C ILE A 64 10.94 2.78 -21.02
N ALA A 65 11.29 1.50 -21.09
CA ALA A 65 12.43 1.02 -21.88
C ALA A 65 12.26 1.25 -23.38
N LEU A 66 11.01 1.18 -23.88
CA LEU A 66 10.65 1.49 -25.27
C LEU A 66 10.63 3.00 -25.56
N GLY A 67 10.76 3.84 -24.53
CA GLY A 67 10.70 5.30 -24.65
C GLY A 67 9.29 5.86 -24.77
N ASN A 68 8.26 5.06 -24.46
CA ASN A 68 6.86 5.48 -24.44
C ASN A 68 6.55 6.25 -23.14
N VAL A 69 7.35 7.29 -22.89
CA VAL A 69 7.25 8.15 -21.71
C VAL A 69 6.76 9.52 -22.11
N LYS A 70 5.86 10.08 -21.30
CA LYS A 70 5.38 11.45 -21.45
C LYS A 70 6.01 12.33 -20.38
N SER A 71 6.63 13.42 -20.81
CA SER A 71 7.14 14.46 -19.91
C SER A 71 6.08 15.54 -19.72
N PHE A 72 6.11 16.17 -18.55
CA PHE A 72 5.23 17.26 -18.18
C PHE A 72 6.08 18.43 -17.70
N ASP A 73 5.75 19.64 -18.13
CA ASP A 73 6.50 20.84 -17.77
C ASP A 73 6.15 21.31 -16.34
N THR A 74 4.94 21.01 -15.87
CA THR A 74 4.47 21.34 -14.52
C THR A 74 3.68 20.20 -13.88
N VAL A 75 3.51 20.29 -12.56
CA VAL A 75 2.63 19.38 -11.80
C VAL A 75 1.17 19.54 -12.23
N ASP A 76 0.73 20.76 -12.56
CA ASP A 76 -0.64 21.02 -13.01
C ASP A 76 -0.95 20.35 -14.36
N ASP A 77 0.04 20.29 -15.24
CA ASP A 77 -0.08 19.57 -16.53
C ASP A 77 -0.23 18.06 -16.32
N LEU A 78 0.51 17.50 -15.36
CA LEU A 78 0.39 16.09 -14.98
C LEU A 78 -1.00 15.79 -14.42
N ILE A 79 -1.49 16.60 -13.47
CA ILE A 79 -2.81 16.39 -12.85
C ILE A 79 -3.90 16.47 -13.91
N SER A 80 -3.86 17.49 -14.77
CA SER A 80 -4.85 17.68 -15.84
C SER A 80 -4.88 16.53 -16.85
N ASP A 81 -3.79 15.78 -17.01
CA ASP A 81 -3.74 14.61 -17.89
C ASP A 81 -4.26 13.34 -17.22
N LEU A 82 -4.04 13.20 -15.91
CA LEU A 82 -4.54 12.07 -15.11
C LEU A 82 -6.06 12.13 -14.87
N GLU A 83 -6.65 13.32 -14.88
CA GLU A 83 -8.09 13.52 -14.69
C GLU A 83 -8.94 13.30 -15.96
N LYS A 84 -8.30 12.99 -17.10
CA LYS A 84 -8.99 12.67 -18.36
C LYS A 84 -9.53 11.24 -18.40
#